data_AF-A0A1J4TTY4-F1
#
_entry.id   AF-A0A1J4TTY4-F1
#
_cell.length_a   1.000
_cell.length_b   1.000
_cell.length_c   1.000
_cell.angle_alpha   90.00
_cell.angle_beta   90.00
_cell.angle_gamma   90.00
#
_symmetry.space_group_name_H-M   'P 1'
#
loop_
_entity.id
_entity.type
_entity.pdbx_description
1 polymer ?
#
loop_
_entity_poly.entity_id
_entity_poly.type
_entity_poly.pdbx_seq_one_letter_code
_entity_poly.pdbx_strand_id
1 'polypeptide(L)'
;MNIEIISIAKKEKTIYDPLYKDLTKMISRFAKVEDIELFPKDVAKSHTISPEASQQAYTRALEPYIGKDFCVTLHPDGKIIDSFEFSKLLNDRMSVKFFIGGAYGFEKSFI
;
A
#
# COMPACT_ATOMS: atom_id res chain seq x y z
N MET A 1 -12.02 11.34 -6.47
CA MET A 1 -11.47 10.58 -5.32
C MET A 1 -9.95 10.61 -5.39
N ASN A 2 -9.28 10.70 -4.24
CA ASN A 2 -7.83 10.50 -4.13
C ASN A 2 -7.58 9.06 -3.68
N ILE A 3 -6.66 8.38 -4.37
CA ILE A 3 -6.22 7.03 -4.03
C ILE A 3 -4.72 7.08 -3.82
N GLU A 4 -4.25 6.72 -2.63
CA GLU A 4 -2.84 6.53 -2.34
C GLU A 4 -2.56 5.03 -2.20
N ILE A 5 -1.56 4.53 -2.91
CA ILE A 5 -1.03 3.18 -2.75
C ILE A 5 0.35 3.36 -2.13
N ILE A 6 0.51 2.92 -0.88
CA ILE A 6 1.73 3.12 -0.10
C ILE A 6 2.33 1.75 0.19
N SER A 7 3.53 1.52 -0.34
CA SER A 7 4.17 0.20 -0.33
C SER A 7 5.56 0.25 0.29
N ILE A 8 5.94 -0.82 0.99
CA ILE A 8 7.36 -1.07 1.31
C ILE A 8 8.01 -1.75 0.12
N ALA A 9 8.52 -0.94 -0.82
CA ALA A 9 9.16 -1.40 -2.04
C ALA A 9 10.28 -0.45 -2.45
N LYS A 10 11.33 -1.01 -3.08
CA LYS A 10 12.32 -0.19 -3.77
C LYS A 10 11.73 0.28 -5.09
N LYS A 11 11.93 1.55 -5.39
CA LYS A 11 11.62 2.13 -6.69
C LYS A 11 12.52 1.53 -7.76
N GLU A 12 11.97 0.59 -8.52
CA GLU A 12 12.66 -0.14 -9.57
C GLU A 12 11.77 -0.23 -10.81
N LYS A 13 12.36 -0.14 -12.00
CA LYS A 13 11.59 -0.35 -13.22
C LYS A 13 11.28 -1.82 -13.37
N THR A 14 10.02 -2.14 -13.60
CA THR A 14 9.55 -3.51 -13.78
C THR A 14 8.99 -3.71 -15.18
N ILE A 15 8.79 -4.98 -15.56
CA ILE A 15 8.04 -5.32 -16.78
C ILE A 15 6.57 -4.88 -16.71
N TYR A 16 6.07 -4.52 -15.52
CA TYR A 16 4.69 -4.08 -15.30
C TYR A 16 4.52 -2.56 -15.43
N ASP A 17 5.58 -1.77 -15.51
CA ASP A 17 5.48 -0.30 -15.63
C ASP A 17 4.57 0.16 -16.79
N PRO A 18 4.60 -0.47 -18.00
CA PRO A 18 3.67 -0.13 -19.07
C PRO A 18 2.20 -0.38 -18.67
N LEU A 19 1.93 -1.49 -17.98
CA LEU A 19 0.60 -1.84 -17.50
C LEU A 19 0.10 -0.84 -16.46
N TYR A 20 0.95 -0.49 -15.48
CA TYR A 20 0.60 0.50 -14.45
C TYR A 20 0.29 1.87 -15.08
N LYS A 21 1.07 2.27 -16.09
CA LYS A 21 0.83 3.51 -16.83
C LYS A 21 -0.51 3.49 -17.56
N ASP A 22 -0.86 2.40 -18.22
CA ASP A 22 -2.12 2.29 -18.95
C ASP A 22 -3.33 2.28 -17.99
N LEU A 23 -3.25 1.53 -16.89
CA LEU A 23 -4.29 1.51 -15.85
C LEU A 23 -4.46 2.88 -15.18
N THR A 24 -3.36 3.55 -14.87
CA THR A 24 -3.37 4.91 -14.30
C THR A 24 -3.98 5.91 -15.28
N LYS A 25 -3.68 5.79 -16.58
CA LYS A 25 -4.28 6.63 -17.61
C LYS A 25 -5.80 6.39 -17.71
N MET A 26 -6.25 5.15 -17.68
CA MET A 26 -7.67 4.80 -17.72
C MET A 26 -8.46 5.40 -16.55
N ILE A 27 -7.93 5.32 -15.32
CA ILE A 27 -8.62 5.81 -14.13
C ILE A 27 -8.54 7.34 -13.95
N SER A 28 -7.60 8.01 -14.63
CA SER A 28 -7.28 9.44 -14.42
C SER A 28 -8.47 10.42 -14.54
N ARG A 29 -9.52 10.05 -15.29
CA ARG A 29 -10.75 10.86 -15.42
C ARG A 29 -11.67 10.78 -14.19
N PHE A 30 -11.46 9.79 -13.32
CA PHE A 30 -12.33 9.46 -12.19
C PHE A 30 -11.64 9.64 -10.84
N ALA A 31 -10.32 9.36 -10.78
CA ALA A 31 -9.55 9.47 -9.56
C ALA A 31 -8.11 9.91 -9.83
N LYS A 32 -7.51 10.55 -8.83
CA LYS A 32 -6.07 10.77 -8.76
C LYS A 32 -5.47 9.57 -8.04
N VAL A 33 -4.55 8.87 -8.69
CA VAL A 33 -3.81 7.76 -8.07
C VAL A 33 -2.38 8.20 -7.83
N GLU A 34 -1.91 8.02 -6.61
CA GLU A 34 -0.53 8.24 -6.20
C GLU A 34 0.07 6.93 -5.73
N ASP A 35 1.23 6.57 -6.28
CA ASP A 35 2.00 5.40 -5.89
C ASP A 35 3.25 5.87 -5.11
N ILE A 36 3.33 5.47 -3.84
CA ILE A 36 4.32 5.91 -2.87
C ILE A 36 5.10 4.69 -2.40
N GLU A 37 6.29 4.53 -2.97
CA GLU A 37 7.21 3.45 -2.64
C GLU A 37 8.20 3.90 -1.55
N LEU A 38 8.20 3.20 -0.42
CA LEU A 38 9.04 3.50 0.74
C LEU A 38 10.10 2.42 0.93
N PHE A 39 11.38 2.82 0.84
CA PHE A 39 12.50 1.94 1.15
C PHE A 39 13.64 2.67 1.88
N PRO A 40 13.39 3.20 3.09
CA PRO A 40 14.43 3.86 3.88
C PRO A 40 15.54 2.89 4.28
N LYS A 41 16.71 3.44 4.65
CA LYS A 41 17.87 2.64 5.06
C LYS A 41 17.56 1.68 6.23
N ASP A 42 16.66 2.08 7.13
CA ASP A 42 16.25 1.24 8.25
C ASP A 42 15.46 0.00 7.82
N VAL A 43 14.61 0.13 6.81
CA VAL A 43 13.93 -1.01 6.16
C VAL A 43 14.98 -1.96 5.57
N ALA A 44 15.93 -1.43 4.80
CA ALA A 44 16.98 -2.24 4.19
C ALA A 44 17.82 -3.01 5.23
N LYS A 45 18.17 -2.36 6.35
CA LYS A 45 18.93 -3.00 7.45
C LYS A 45 18.11 -4.03 8.20
N SER A 46 16.83 -3.76 8.44
CA SER A 46 15.97 -4.65 9.22
C SER A 46 15.84 -6.06 8.62
N HIS A 47 15.90 -6.17 7.28
CA HIS A 47 15.85 -7.44 6.55
C HIS A 47 17.01 -8.38 6.90
N THR A 48 18.14 -7.87 7.40
CA THR A 48 19.28 -8.69 7.82
C THR A 48 19.26 -9.05 9.32
N ILE A 49 18.30 -8.52 10.08
CA ILE A 49 18.21 -8.72 11.53
C ILE A 49 17.22 -9.84 11.83
N SER A 50 15.93 -9.61 11.56
CA SER A 50 14.86 -10.62 11.71
C SER A 50 13.58 -10.17 10.99
N PRO A 51 12.62 -11.10 10.77
CA PRO A 51 11.29 -10.75 10.29
C PRO A 51 10.58 -9.72 11.17
N GLU A 52 10.64 -9.87 12.49
CA GLU A 52 9.98 -8.97 13.45
C GLU A 52 10.59 -7.57 13.42
N ALA A 53 11.92 -7.48 13.35
CA ALA A 53 12.62 -6.20 13.18
C ALA A 53 12.19 -5.51 11.87
N SER A 54 11.95 -6.29 10.82
CA SER A 54 11.47 -5.79 9.52
C SER A 54 10.05 -5.27 9.60
N GLN A 55 9.14 -6.04 10.20
CA GLN A 55 7.75 -5.63 10.41
C GLN A 55 7.66 -4.32 11.21
N GLN A 56 8.44 -4.17 12.29
CA GLN A 56 8.50 -2.92 13.05
C GLN A 56 9.06 -1.75 12.23
N ALA A 57 10.06 -1.99 11.38
CA ALA A 57 10.59 -0.97 10.48
C ALA A 57 9.55 -0.53 9.44
N TYR A 58 8.71 -1.46 8.97
CA TYR A 58 7.62 -1.16 8.05
C TYR A 58 6.57 -0.30 8.74
N THR A 59 6.14 -0.64 9.96
CA THR A 59 5.22 0.19 10.75
C THR A 59 5.74 1.62 10.86
N ARG A 60 6.99 1.81 11.29
CA ARG A 60 7.58 3.16 11.41
C ARG A 60 7.60 3.93 10.09
N ALA A 61 7.80 3.25 8.97
CA ALA A 61 7.80 3.88 7.65
C ALA A 61 6.39 4.26 7.18
N LEU A 62 5.37 3.46 7.52
CA LEU A 62 3.98 3.63 7.06
C LEU A 62 3.13 4.49 8.01
N GLU A 63 3.45 4.51 9.30
CA GLU A 63 2.74 5.24 10.35
C GLU A 63 2.49 6.73 10.00
N PRO A 64 3.44 7.49 9.42
CA PRO A 64 3.21 8.88 9.03
C PRO A 64 2.10 9.07 7.98
N TYR A 65 1.72 8.00 7.27
CA TYR A 65 0.69 8.03 6.24
C TYR A 65 -0.68 7.62 6.76
N ILE A 66 -0.76 7.06 7.97
CA ILE A 66 -2.02 6.76 8.65
C ILE A 66 -2.68 8.10 9.02
N GLY A 67 -3.92 8.28 8.57
CA GLY A 67 -4.67 9.52 8.77
C GLY A 67 -6.15 9.28 9.00
N LYS A 68 -6.94 10.35 8.88
CA LYS A 68 -8.42 10.27 8.99
C LYS A 68 -9.09 9.65 7.77
N ASP A 69 -8.32 9.43 6.71
CA ASP A 69 -8.80 8.82 5.47
C ASP A 69 -9.10 7.33 5.67
N PHE A 70 -9.88 6.76 4.75
CA PHE A 70 -10.19 5.35 4.79
C PHE A 70 -8.95 4.53 4.42
N CYS A 71 -8.39 3.82 5.40
CA CYS A 71 -7.17 3.03 5.26
C CYS A 71 -7.51 1.55 5.09
N VAL A 72 -6.87 0.89 4.11
CA VAL A 72 -7.05 -0.54 3.80
C VAL A 72 -5.67 -1.19 3.75
N THR A 73 -5.44 -2.19 4.58
CA THR A 73 -4.24 -3.02 4.54
C THR A 73 -4.47 -4.23 3.64
N LEU A 74 -3.52 -4.53 2.75
CA LEU A 74 -3.57 -5.74 1.94
C LEU A 74 -2.87 -6.86 2.73
N HIS A 75 -3.68 -7.78 3.27
CA HIS A 75 -3.20 -8.89 4.09
C HIS A 75 -3.71 -10.24 3.55
N PRO A 76 -2.87 -11.31 3.54
CA PRO A 76 -3.30 -12.64 3.08
C PRO A 76 -4.51 -13.20 3.83
N ASP A 77 -4.61 -12.95 5.13
CA ASP A 77 -5.76 -13.35 5.97
C ASP A 77 -6.88 -12.30 5.97
N GLY A 78 -6.84 -11.32 5.06
CA GLY A 78 -7.84 -10.27 4.93
C GLY A 78 -9.18 -10.80 4.39
N LYS A 79 -10.22 -9.94 4.43
CA LYS A 79 -11.51 -10.28 3.85
C LYS A 79 -11.38 -10.48 2.34
N ILE A 80 -11.67 -11.68 1.87
CA ILE A 80 -11.82 -11.96 0.43
C ILE A 80 -13.15 -11.35 -0.03
N ILE A 81 -13.08 -10.46 -1.01
CA ILE A 81 -14.24 -9.77 -1.58
C ILE A 81 -14.21 -9.81 -3.10
N ASP A 82 -15.37 -9.80 -3.72
CA ASP A 82 -15.49 -9.70 -5.17
C ASP A 82 -15.40 -8.23 -5.66
N SER A 83 -15.46 -8.02 -6.98
CA SER A 83 -15.38 -6.69 -7.58
C SER A 83 -16.56 -5.78 -7.24
N PHE A 84 -17.76 -6.33 -6.99
CA PHE A 84 -18.93 -5.55 -6.61
C PHE A 84 -18.82 -5.08 -5.15
N GLU A 85 -18.37 -5.95 -4.26
CA GLU A 85 -18.07 -5.62 -2.87
C GLU A 85 -16.93 -4.60 -2.77
N PHE A 86 -15.86 -4.76 -3.56
CA PHE A 86 -14.77 -3.78 -3.63
C PHE A 86 -15.26 -2.41 -4.11
N SER A 87 -16.12 -2.36 -5.14
CA SER A 87 -16.72 -1.09 -5.58
C SER A 87 -17.55 -0.43 -4.49
N LYS A 88 -18.31 -1.21 -3.70
CA LYS A 88 -19.09 -0.69 -2.56
C LYS A 88 -18.21 -0.19 -1.43
N LEU A 89 -17.07 -0.83 -1.18
CA LEU A 89 -16.09 -0.41 -0.17
C LEU A 89 -15.61 1.02 -0.41
N LEU A 90 -15.44 1.38 -1.68
CA LEU A 90 -14.96 2.70 -2.12
C LEU A 90 -16.08 3.74 -2.29
N ASN A 91 -17.35 3.33 -2.23
CA ASN A 91 -18.47 4.23 -2.45
C ASN A 91 -18.47 5.35 -1.41
N ASP A 92 -18.78 6.57 -1.84
CA ASP A 92 -18.85 7.78 -1.00
C ASP A 92 -17.53 8.16 -0.30
N ARG A 93 -16.39 7.56 -0.67
CA ARG A 93 -15.08 7.90 -0.14
C ARG A 93 -14.42 8.99 -0.98
N MET A 94 -14.02 10.08 -0.32
CA MET A 94 -13.27 11.16 -0.98
C MET A 94 -11.78 10.81 -1.13
N SER A 95 -11.24 10.04 -0.17
CA SER A 95 -9.84 9.62 -0.10
C SER A 95 -9.75 8.19 0.43
N VAL A 96 -8.89 7.37 -0.17
CA VAL A 96 -8.60 6.00 0.25
C VAL A 96 -7.10 5.76 0.20
N LYS A 97 -6.57 5.07 1.21
CA LYS A 97 -5.17 4.68 1.30
C LYS A 97 -5.05 3.17 1.37
N PHE A 98 -4.30 2.59 0.44
CA PHE A 98 -3.96 1.17 0.43
C PHE A 98 -2.53 0.99 0.93
N PHE A 99 -2.35 0.11 1.91
CA PHE A 99 -1.05 -0.23 2.46
C PHE A 99 -0.61 -1.62 2.00
N ILE A 100 0.61 -1.71 1.48
CA ILE A 100 1.24 -2.97 1.04
C ILE A 100 2.54 -3.17 1.83
N GLY A 101 2.60 -4.25 2.59
CA GLY A 101 3.76 -4.61 3.38
C GLY A 101 4.95 -5.06 2.52
N GLY A 102 6.13 -5.11 3.13
CA GLY A 102 7.31 -5.69 2.48
C GLY A 102 7.30 -7.21 2.54
N ALA A 103 8.45 -7.82 2.25
CA ALA A 103 8.59 -9.29 2.18
C ALA A 103 8.15 -10.04 3.45
N TYR A 104 8.20 -9.41 4.61
CA TYR A 104 7.82 -10.00 5.90
C TYR A 104 6.41 -9.65 6.38
N GLY A 105 5.60 -8.96 5.55
CA GLY A 105 4.25 -8.53 5.91
C GLY A 105 4.22 -7.45 7.00
N PHE A 106 3.06 -7.22 7.61
CA PHE A 106 2.89 -6.25 8.70
C PHE A 106 3.04 -6.93 10.07
N GLU A 107 3.42 -6.16 11.08
CA GLU A 107 3.22 -6.61 12.47
C GLU A 107 1.75 -6.52 12.86
N LYS A 108 1.35 -7.31 13.85
CA LYS A 108 -0.04 -7.39 14.30
C LYS A 108 -0.62 -6.08 14.81
N SER A 109 0.20 -5.18 15.36
CA SER A 109 -0.25 -3.87 15.86
C SER A 109 -0.59 -2.88 14.75
N PHE A 110 -0.16 -3.13 13.52
CA PHE A 110 -0.44 -2.27 12.37
C PHE A 110 -1.77 -2.62 11.67
N ILE A 111 -2.23 -3.86 11.81
CA ILE A 111 -3.47 -4.39 11.22
C ILE A 111 -4.61 -4.25 12.23
#